data_AF-R7ZND9-F1
#
_entry.id   AF-R7ZND9-F1
#
_cell.length_a   1.000
_cell.length_b   1.000
_cell.length_c   1.000
_cell.angle_alpha   90.00
_cell.angle_beta   90.00
_cell.angle_gamma   90.00
#
_symmetry.space_group_name_H-M   'P 1'
#
loop_
_entity.id
_entity.type
_entity.pdbx_description
1 polymer ?
#
loop_
_entity_poly.entity_id
_entity_poly.type
_entity_poly.pdbx_seq_one_letter_code
_entity_poly.pdbx_strand_id
1 'polypeptide(L)' 'MFYPNLHKKSFYIPEEDAWITLKVSSKALRTINKKGITAVLKDAQKNGSIIIK' A
#
# COMPACT_ATOMS: atom_id res chain seq x y z
N MET A 1 -18.66 -12.82 1.23
CA MET A 1 -18.68 -11.91 0.06
C MET A 1 -17.24 -11.66 -0.38
N PHE A 2 -16.94 -11.99 -1.65
CA PHE A 2 -15.63 -12.01 -2.32
C PHE A 2 -14.78 -10.73 -2.21
N TYR A 3 -13.45 -10.87 -2.02
CA TYR A 3 -12.45 -9.81 -2.27
C TYR A 3 -11.52 -10.26 -3.42
N PRO A 4 -11.90 -10.08 -4.69
CA PRO A 4 -11.31 -10.84 -5.80
C PRO A 4 -9.89 -10.40 -6.18
N ASN A 5 -9.44 -9.20 -5.81
CA ASN A 5 -8.29 -8.57 -6.46
C ASN A 5 -7.22 -8.08 -5.49
N LEU A 6 -6.76 -8.91 -4.53
CA LEU A 6 -5.54 -8.58 -3.78
C LEU A 6 -4.32 -8.95 -4.63
N HIS A 7 -3.72 -7.94 -5.27
CA HIS A 7 -2.46 -8.08 -5.99
C HIS A 7 -1.30 -7.86 -5.03
N LYS A 8 -0.37 -8.82 -4.96
CA LYS A 8 0.93 -8.60 -4.33
C LYS A 8 1.76 -7.74 -5.27
N LYS A 9 2.19 -6.57 -4.81
CA LYS A 9 3.10 -5.69 -5.57
C LYS A 9 4.17 -5.15 -4.63
N SER A 10 5.38 -5.08 -5.17
CA SER A 10 6.50 -4.44 -4.49
C SER A 10 6.48 -2.95 -4.84
N PHE A 11 6.46 -2.10 -3.82
CA PHE A 11 6.53 -0.66 -3.97
C PHE A 11 7.86 -0.17 -3.41
N TYR A 12 8.52 0.68 -4.18
CA TYR A 12 9.73 1.35 -3.74
C TYR A 12 9.35 2.64 -3.01
N ILE A 13 9.88 2.81 -1.79
CA ILE A 13 9.72 4.01 -0.98
C ILE A 13 11.01 4.82 -1.11
N PRO A 14 11.01 5.96 -1.81
CA PRO A 14 12.19 6.81 -1.89
C PRO A 14 12.52 7.51 -0.57
N GLU A 15 11.56 7.68 0.35
CA GLU A 15 11.83 8.28 1.67
C GLU A 15 12.67 7.39 2.59
N GLU A 16 12.50 6.06 2.52
CA GLU A 16 13.21 5.11 3.39
C GLU A 16 14.24 4.27 2.63
N ASP A 17 14.42 4.54 1.34
CA ASP A 17 15.23 3.77 0.40
C ASP A 17 14.97 2.25 0.50
N ALA A 18 13.69 1.91 0.72
CA ALA A 18 13.26 0.56 1.08
C ALA A 18 12.22 0.02 0.10
N TRP A 19 12.26 -1.30 -0.09
CA TRP A 19 11.27 -2.02 -0.87
C TRP A 19 10.26 -2.66 0.07
N ILE A 20 8.99 -2.30 -0.06
CA ILE A 20 7.91 -2.92 0.68
C ILE A 20 7.07 -3.79 -0.24
N THR A 21 6.77 -5.01 0.21
CA THR A 21 5.88 -5.91 -0.51
C THR A 21 4.50 -5.84 0.13
N LEU A 22 3.54 -5.25 -0.57
CA LEU A 22 2.17 -5.10 -0.08
C LEU A 22 1.18 -5.89 -0.91
N LYS A 23 0.23 -6.53 -0.23
CA LYS A 23 -1.02 -6.97 -0.87
C LYS A 23 -1.96 -5.78 -0.97
N VAL A 24 -2.10 -5.23 -2.17
CA VAL A 24 -2.98 -4.09 -2.44
C VAL A 24 -4.18 -4.53 -3.27
N SER A 25 -5.35 -4.00 -2.94
CA SER A 25 -6.51 -4.11 -3.81
C SER A 25 -6.45 -3.08 -4.94
N SER A 26 -7.17 -3.29 -6.04
CA SER A 26 -7.23 -2.29 -7.15
C SER A 26 -7.68 -0.91 -6.66
N LYS A 27 -8.52 -0.84 -5.62
CA LYS A 27 -8.95 0.42 -4.98
C LYS A 27 -7.80 1.08 -4.22
N ALA A 28 -7.05 0.32 -3.43
CA ALA A 28 -5.86 0.81 -2.74
C ALA A 28 -4.78 1.28 -3.74
N LEU A 29 -4.59 0.55 -4.84
CA LEU A 29 -3.65 0.93 -5.90
C LEU A 29 -4.03 2.27 -6.55
N ARG A 30 -5.33 2.53 -6.77
CA ARG A 30 -5.82 3.83 -7.26
C ARG A 30 -5.56 4.96 -6.25
N THR A 31 -5.71 4.68 -4.96
CA THR A 31 -5.40 5.64 -3.89
C THR A 31 -3.91 5.94 -3.80
N ILE A 32 -3.05 4.92 -3.90
CA ILE A 32 -1.59 5.05 -3.94
C ILE A 32 -1.15 5.86 -5.15
N ASN A 33 -1.73 5.61 -6.33
CA ASN A 33 -1.39 6.38 -7.52
C ASN A 33 -1.85 7.84 -7.41
N LYS A 34 -3.02 8.10 -6.78
CA LYS A 34 -3.57 9.46 -6.64
C LYS A 34 -2.91 10.29 -5.53
N LYS A 35 -2.54 9.68 -4.39
CA LYS A 35 -1.98 10.37 -3.22
C LYS A 35 -0.47 10.17 -3.04
N GLY A 36 0.13 9.22 -3.75
CA GLY A 36 1.49 8.74 -3.52
C GLY A 36 1.56 7.60 -2.49
N ILE A 37 2.56 6.72 -2.63
CA ILE A 37 2.82 5.62 -1.69
C ILE A 37 3.11 6.16 -0.28
N THR A 38 3.81 7.29 -0.21
CA THR A 38 4.25 7.95 1.01
C THR A 38 3.08 8.44 1.87
N ALA A 39 2.12 9.12 1.23
CA ALA A 39 0.92 9.59 1.91
C ALA A 39 0.06 8.41 2.38
N VAL A 40 -0.08 7.38 1.55
CA VAL A 40 -0.83 6.16 1.90
C VAL A 40 -0.14 5.40 3.03
N LEU A 41 1.19 5.36 3.08
CA LEU A 41 1.93 4.77 4.19
C LEU A 41 1.69 5.53 5.50
N LYS A 42 1.77 6.86 5.49
CA LYS A 42 1.42 7.67 6.68
C LYS A 42 -0.01 7.44 7.15
N ASP A 43 -0.97 7.42 6.21
CA ASP A 43 -2.39 7.22 6.50
C ASP A 43 -2.66 5.79 7.00
N ALA A 44 -2.01 4.80 6.42
CA ALA A 44 -2.18 3.40 6.77
C ALA A 44 -1.41 2.99 8.05
N GLN A 45 -0.29 3.65 8.35
CA GLN A 45 0.40 3.59 9.65
C GLN A 45 -0.49 4.19 10.75
N LYS A 46 -1.20 5.30 10.47
CA LYS A 46 -2.22 5.87 11.36
C LYS A 46 -3.44 4.96 11.55
N ASN A 47 -3.91 4.32 10.48
CA ASN A 47 -5.11 3.48 10.50
C ASN A 47 -4.84 2.02 10.92
N GLY A 48 -3.59 1.66 11.26
CA GLY A 48 -3.23 0.29 11.68
C GLY A 48 -3.50 -0.80 10.64
N SER A 49 -3.75 -0.43 9.38
CA SER A 49 -4.21 -1.33 8.31
C SER A 49 -3.08 -1.92 7.46
N ILE A 50 -1.82 -1.70 7.85
CA ILE A 50 -0.68 -2.34 7.20
C ILE A 50 -0.23 -3.52 8.05
N ILE A 51 -0.60 -4.73 7.61
CA ILE A 51 0.05 -5.95 8.07
C ILE A 51 1.36 -6.04 7.29
N ILE A 52 2.40 -5.34 7.77
CA ILE A 52 3.79 -5.62 7.40
C ILE A 52 4.14 -6.86 8.23
N LYS A 53 4.19 -8.02 7.59
CA LYS A 53 4.67 -9.26 8.19
C LYS A 53 5.89 -9.71 7.44
#